data_AF-A0A340Y6N3-F1
#
_entry.id   AF-A0A340Y6N3-F1
#
_cell.length_a   1.000
_cell.length_b   1.000
_cell.length_c   1.000
_cell.angle_alpha   90.00
_cell.angle_beta   90.00
_cell.angle_gamma   90.00
#
_symmetry.space_group_name_H-M   'P 1'
#
loop_
_entity.id
_entity.type
_entity.pdbx_description
1 polymer ?
#
loop_
_entity_poly.entity_id
_entity_poly.type
_entity_poly.pdbx_seq_one_letter_code
_entity_poly.pdbx_strand_id
1 'polypeptide(L)'
;MKDLVYERSIAGSLVKKEFGAVNHPHMESTVEIFKFEEQQRSLVHLKTIKHELLKSVNDIVVLGAEQFYATRDHYFTNFFLVLLEMVMDLRWTYILFYSPREVKVVAKGFSSANGITISPDKKYIYVADVLDKNIHVMKKHDNWDLTQLKVIQLGTLVDNLTVDPDTGDILAGCHPNAIKLLMYNTEDPPGSEVLRIQNAVSEEPRISTEYANNGSVLQGSSVASVYQGKLLIGTVFHKALYCVL
;
A
#
# COMPACT_ATOMS: atom_id res chain seq x y z
N MET A 1 8.63 -8.85 -1.45
CA MET A 1 8.01 -8.86 -2.81
C MET A 1 8.16 -7.45 -3.36
N LYS A 2 8.30 -7.22 -4.68
CA LYS A 2 8.36 -5.86 -5.22
C LYS A 2 6.93 -5.38 -5.43
N ASP A 3 6.47 -4.39 -4.68
CA ASP A 3 5.18 -3.77 -4.93
C ASP A 3 5.30 -2.83 -6.14
N LEU A 4 4.53 -3.15 -7.18
CA LEU A 4 4.42 -2.37 -8.42
C LEU A 4 3.13 -1.55 -8.33
N VAL A 5 3.27 -0.23 -8.27
CA VAL A 5 2.12 0.68 -8.16
C VAL A 5 1.72 1.13 -9.57
N TYR A 6 0.46 0.89 -9.93
CA TYR A 6 -0.11 1.17 -11.26
C TYR A 6 -1.04 2.39 -11.21
N GLU A 7 -0.81 3.39 -12.07
CA GLU A 7 -1.79 4.46 -12.34
C GLU A 7 -2.29 4.34 -13.79
N ARG A 8 -3.62 4.27 -13.98
CA ARG A 8 -4.28 4.34 -15.29
C ARG A 8 -4.83 5.73 -15.49
N SER A 9 -4.19 6.54 -16.35
CA SER A 9 -4.83 7.75 -16.88
C SER A 9 -5.76 7.36 -18.03
N ILE A 10 -7.06 7.67 -17.89
CA ILE A 10 -8.07 7.47 -18.93
C ILE A 10 -8.05 8.72 -19.84
N ALA A 11 -8.04 8.47 -21.16
CA ALA A 11 -8.20 9.37 -22.30
C ALA A 11 -6.93 9.96 -22.97
N GLY A 12 -6.62 9.40 -24.16
CA GLY A 12 -6.47 10.23 -25.37
C GLY A 12 -5.16 10.98 -25.63
N SER A 13 -4.07 10.73 -24.92
CA SER A 13 -2.74 11.27 -25.27
C SER A 13 -1.66 10.22 -25.05
N LEU A 14 -0.49 10.34 -25.68
CA LEU A 14 0.64 9.43 -25.48
C LEU A 14 1.07 9.43 -23.99
N VAL A 15 0.45 8.58 -23.17
CA VAL A 15 0.78 8.44 -21.75
C VAL A 15 2.10 7.68 -21.67
N LYS A 16 3.15 8.34 -21.15
CA LYS A 16 4.33 7.66 -20.67
C LYS A 16 3.88 6.67 -19.58
N LYS A 17 3.91 5.37 -19.87
CA LYS A 17 3.62 4.31 -18.89
C LYS A 17 4.83 4.17 -17.95
N GLU A 18 4.97 5.11 -17.03
CA GLU A 18 6.01 5.09 -16.00
C GLU A 18 5.49 4.41 -14.73
N PHE A 19 6.37 3.69 -14.03
CA PHE A 19 6.08 2.90 -12.84
C PHE A 19 7.12 3.20 -11.77
N GLY A 20 6.67 3.34 -10.53
CA GLY A 20 7.56 3.30 -9.37
C GLY A 20 7.52 1.91 -8.73
N ALA A 21 8.67 1.42 -8.28
CA ALA A 21 8.76 0.22 -7.47
C ALA A 21 9.66 0.46 -6.26
N VAL A 22 9.21 0.04 -5.09
CA VAL A 22 10.03 0.01 -3.89
C VAL A 22 11.05 -1.12 -4.00
N ASN A 23 12.28 -0.85 -3.58
CA ASN A 23 13.39 -1.80 -3.67
C ASN A 23 14.26 -1.73 -2.41
N HIS A 24 14.78 -2.88 -1.98
CA HIS A 24 15.55 -3.03 -0.73
C HIS A 24 16.95 -3.61 -0.95
N PRO A 25 17.84 -2.94 -1.70
CA PRO A 25 19.19 -3.45 -1.93
C PRO A 25 20.02 -3.38 -0.65
N HIS A 26 20.59 -4.49 -0.21
CA HIS A 26 21.50 -4.55 0.95
C HIS A 26 20.95 -3.88 2.23
N MET A 27 19.66 -4.12 2.55
CA MET A 27 18.97 -3.53 3.72
C MET A 27 18.75 -2.00 3.66
N GLU A 28 19.04 -1.35 2.54
CA GLU A 28 18.64 0.03 2.28
C GLU A 28 17.23 0.08 1.69
N SER A 29 16.70 1.28 1.40
CA SER A 29 15.44 1.45 0.66
C SER A 29 15.62 2.45 -0.47
N THR A 30 15.12 2.10 -1.65
CA THR A 30 15.17 2.91 -2.85
C THR A 30 13.82 2.85 -3.56
N VAL A 31 13.54 3.88 -4.38
CA VAL A 31 12.41 3.85 -5.32
C VAL A 31 12.97 3.83 -6.72
N GLU A 32 12.65 2.79 -7.47
CA GLU A 32 13.10 2.59 -8.85
C GLU A 32 12.00 3.05 -9.82
N ILE A 33 12.34 3.93 -10.75
CA ILE A 33 11.43 4.40 -11.79
C ILE A 33 11.71 3.63 -13.07
N PHE A 34 10.66 3.08 -13.67
CA PHE A 34 10.71 2.33 -14.93
C PHE A 34 9.75 2.92 -15.95
N LYS A 35 10.06 2.73 -17.23
CA LYS A 35 9.12 2.86 -18.34
C LYS A 35 8.72 1.48 -18.81
N PHE A 36 7.42 1.23 -18.98
CA PHE A 36 6.93 0.01 -19.60
C PHE A 36 6.85 0.16 -21.11
N GLU A 37 7.53 -0.74 -21.81
CA GLU A 37 7.47 -0.85 -23.26
C GLU A 37 6.55 -2.01 -23.65
N GLU A 38 5.28 -1.69 -23.90
CA GLU A 38 4.21 -2.68 -24.10
C GLU A 38 4.47 -3.67 -25.22
N GLN A 39 5.03 -3.21 -26.35
CA GLN A 39 5.35 -4.09 -27.49
C GLN A 39 6.39 -5.14 -27.12
N GLN A 40 7.38 -4.75 -26.31
CA GLN A 40 8.46 -5.63 -25.87
C GLN A 40 8.13 -6.37 -24.57
N ARG A 41 7.06 -5.96 -23.88
CA ARG A 41 6.70 -6.41 -22.51
C ARG A 41 7.87 -6.28 -21.55
N SER A 42 8.64 -5.20 -21.68
CA SER A 42 9.84 -4.94 -20.89
C SER A 42 9.65 -3.72 -19.99
N LEU A 43 10.37 -3.71 -18.87
CA LEU A 43 10.52 -2.53 -18.01
C LEU A 43 11.93 -1.97 -18.23
N VAL A 44 12.00 -0.77 -18.79
CA VAL A 44 13.24 -0.03 -18.96
C VAL A 44 13.47 0.80 -17.71
N HIS A 45 14.53 0.49 -16.96
CA HIS A 45 14.92 1.29 -15.79
C HIS A 45 15.33 2.70 -16.24
N LEU A 46 14.74 3.70 -15.59
CA LEU A 46 15.01 5.11 -15.87
C LEU A 46 15.87 5.74 -14.77
N LYS A 47 15.56 5.46 -13.50
CA LYS A 47 16.18 6.14 -12.37
C LYS A 47 16.07 5.35 -11.08
N THR A 48 17.09 5.46 -10.24
CA THR A 48 17.05 5.06 -8.83
C THR A 48 16.95 6.32 -7.96
N ILE A 49 15.90 6.41 -7.17
CA ILE A 49 15.69 7.49 -6.19
C ILE A 49 16.13 7.00 -4.82
N LYS A 50 17.00 7.80 -4.19
CA LYS A 50 17.48 7.61 -2.82
C LYS A 50 17.36 8.93 -2.07
N HIS A 51 17.05 8.86 -0.78
CA HIS A 51 17.02 10.02 0.09
C HIS A 51 17.24 9.57 1.53
N GLU A 52 17.81 10.43 2.38
CA GLU A 52 18.06 10.09 3.79
C GLU A 52 16.78 9.77 4.59
N LEU A 53 15.64 10.29 4.11
CA LEU A 53 14.30 10.04 4.67
C LEU A 53 13.60 8.82 4.04
N LEU A 54 14.10 8.29 2.92
CA LEU A 54 13.56 7.08 2.29
C LEU A 54 14.25 5.85 2.90
N LYS A 55 13.91 5.52 4.14
CA LYS A 55 14.40 4.34 4.87
C LYS A 55 13.24 3.49 5.30
N SER A 56 13.32 2.16 5.16
CA SER A 56 12.19 1.25 5.45
C SER A 56 10.92 1.68 4.70
N VAL A 57 11.08 1.99 3.41
CA VAL A 57 9.94 2.35 2.56
C VAL A 57 9.11 1.10 2.33
N ASN A 58 7.80 1.16 2.54
CA ASN A 58 6.94 -0.01 2.37
C ASN A 58 6.22 0.06 1.02
N ASP A 59 5.44 1.12 0.81
CA ASP A 59 4.68 1.34 -0.41
C ASP A 59 4.75 2.81 -0.86
N ILE A 60 4.36 3.07 -2.11
CA ILE A 60 4.29 4.42 -2.67
C ILE A 60 2.98 4.64 -3.42
N VAL A 61 2.57 5.90 -3.55
CA VAL A 61 1.56 6.30 -4.53
C VAL A 61 2.12 7.39 -5.43
N VAL A 62 2.21 7.06 -6.72
CA VAL A 62 2.74 7.96 -7.74
C VAL A 62 1.70 9.04 -8.08
N LEU A 63 2.15 10.29 -8.14
CA LEU A 63 1.33 11.47 -8.44
C LEU A 63 1.76 12.15 -9.75
N GLY A 64 2.97 11.83 -10.23
CA GLY A 64 3.58 12.34 -11.44
C GLY A 64 4.93 11.63 -11.69
N ALA A 65 5.64 12.01 -12.76
CA ALA A 65 6.84 11.29 -13.23
C ALA A 65 7.90 10.99 -12.15
N GLU A 66 8.11 11.92 -11.22
CA GLU A 66 9.05 11.77 -10.09
C GLU A 66 8.45 12.29 -8.78
N GLN A 67 7.12 12.27 -8.67
CA GLN A 67 6.40 12.77 -7.50
C GLN A 67 5.58 11.66 -6.90
N PHE A 68 5.76 11.39 -5.61
CA PHE A 68 5.02 10.33 -4.93
C PHE A 68 4.92 10.61 -3.42
N TYR A 69 3.91 10.01 -2.80
CA TYR A 69 3.96 9.75 -1.37
C TYR A 69 4.56 8.38 -1.13
N ALA A 70 5.27 8.22 -0.01
CA ALA A 70 5.84 6.95 0.43
C ALA A 70 5.46 6.70 1.88
N THR A 71 5.07 5.49 2.19
CA THR A 71 4.97 5.03 3.57
C THR A 71 6.33 4.54 4.04
N ARG A 72 6.61 4.87 5.29
CA ARG A 72 7.71 4.28 6.02
C ARG A 72 7.12 3.45 7.14
N ASP A 73 7.32 2.14 7.10
CA ASP A 73 6.66 1.18 7.99
C ASP A 73 7.30 1.05 9.36
N HIS A 74 8.59 1.39 9.49
CA HIS A 74 9.34 1.31 10.74
C HIS A 74 10.34 2.45 10.91
N TYR A 75 10.54 2.86 12.16
CA TYR A 75 11.60 3.77 12.54
C TYR A 75 12.96 3.09 12.61
N PHE A 76 13.03 1.93 13.21
CA PHE A 76 14.25 1.15 13.22
C PHE A 76 14.38 0.28 11.97
N THR A 77 15.60 -0.06 11.60
CA THR A 77 15.90 -1.02 10.51
C THR A 77 16.47 -2.33 11.04
N ASN A 78 16.80 -2.39 12.34
CA ASN A 78 17.23 -3.60 13.01
C ASN A 78 16.01 -4.40 13.49
N PHE A 79 15.96 -5.69 13.16
CA PHE A 79 14.83 -6.56 13.48
C PHE A 79 14.38 -6.53 14.96
N PHE A 80 15.30 -6.58 15.93
CA PHE A 80 14.92 -6.58 17.35
C PHE A 80 14.34 -5.24 17.80
N LEU A 81 14.87 -4.14 17.27
CA LEU A 81 14.36 -2.81 17.56
C LEU A 81 13.02 -2.56 16.86
N VAL A 82 12.82 -3.12 15.66
CA VAL A 82 11.52 -3.14 14.98
C VAL A 82 10.49 -3.90 15.81
N LEU A 83 10.84 -5.08 16.34
CA LEU A 83 9.95 -5.82 17.23
C LEU A 83 9.59 -5.02 18.50
N LEU A 84 10.58 -4.35 19.09
CA LEU A 84 10.34 -3.47 20.23
C LEU A 84 9.42 -2.30 19.87
N GLU A 85 9.66 -1.67 18.72
CA GLU A 85 8.83 -0.57 18.20
C GLU A 85 7.37 -1.00 18.04
N MET A 86 7.14 -2.19 17.49
CA MET A 86 5.79 -2.76 17.31
C MET A 86 5.14 -3.13 18.64
N VAL A 87 5.85 -3.79 19.55
CA VAL A 87 5.31 -4.24 20.85
C VAL A 87 4.97 -3.07 21.76
N MET A 88 5.78 -2.00 21.72
CA MET A 88 5.57 -0.80 22.54
C MET A 88 4.64 0.23 21.87
N ASP A 89 4.17 -0.03 20.64
CA ASP A 89 3.37 0.88 19.82
C ASP A 89 3.94 2.31 19.80
N LEU A 90 5.21 2.46 19.42
CA LEU A 90 5.88 3.77 19.52
C LEU A 90 5.35 4.82 18.53
N ARG A 91 4.60 4.39 17.50
CA ARG A 91 3.98 5.25 16.49
C ARG A 91 4.94 6.20 15.76
N TRP A 92 6.16 5.76 15.51
CA TRP A 92 7.22 6.56 14.86
C TRP A 92 7.24 6.46 13.34
N THR A 93 6.26 5.74 12.78
CA THR A 93 6.10 5.52 11.35
C THR A 93 5.40 6.74 10.72
N TYR A 94 5.67 7.02 9.44
CA TYR A 94 5.29 8.30 8.83
C TYR A 94 5.11 8.21 7.31
N ILE A 95 4.48 9.23 6.75
CA ILE A 95 4.31 9.42 5.30
C ILE A 95 5.24 10.52 4.82
N LEU A 96 5.99 10.23 3.78
CA LEU A 96 6.90 11.14 3.10
C LEU A 96 6.28 11.59 1.78
N PHE A 97 6.40 12.87 1.45
CA PHE A 97 6.28 13.35 0.07
C PHE A 97 7.66 13.49 -0.54
N TYR A 98 7.84 12.98 -1.76
CA TYR A 98 9.03 13.15 -2.56
C TYR A 98 8.73 13.88 -3.86
N SER A 99 9.61 14.80 -4.22
CA SER A 99 9.81 15.34 -5.56
C SER A 99 11.29 15.68 -5.77
N PRO A 100 11.75 15.93 -7.01
CA PRO A 100 13.14 16.35 -7.24
C PRO A 100 13.51 17.69 -6.57
N ARG A 101 12.52 18.51 -6.18
CA ARG A 101 12.73 19.86 -5.61
C ARG A 101 12.53 19.92 -4.10
N GLU A 102 11.75 18.99 -3.56
CA GLU A 102 11.33 19.01 -2.16
C GLU A 102 11.08 17.58 -1.69
N VAL A 103 11.60 17.26 -0.51
CA VAL A 103 11.32 16.01 0.20
C VAL A 103 10.94 16.37 1.63
N LYS A 104 9.77 15.94 2.09
CA LYS A 104 9.27 16.30 3.43
C LYS A 104 8.36 15.25 4.02
N VAL A 105 8.36 15.17 5.35
CA VAL A 105 7.38 14.34 6.09
C VAL A 105 6.06 15.10 6.14
N VAL A 106 4.98 14.46 5.67
CA VAL A 106 3.66 15.08 5.50
C VAL A 106 2.59 14.56 6.46
N ALA A 107 2.83 13.42 7.11
CA ALA A 107 2.02 12.89 8.20
C ALA A 107 2.86 11.96 9.09
N LYS A 108 2.54 11.87 10.38
CA LYS A 108 3.25 11.06 11.40
C LYS A 108 2.24 10.44 12.36
N GLY A 109 2.71 9.51 13.21
CA GLY A 109 1.92 8.99 14.33
C GLY A 109 1.17 7.69 14.01
N PHE A 110 1.61 6.97 12.98
CA PHE A 110 1.05 5.68 12.58
C PHE A 110 1.78 4.56 13.34
N SER A 111 1.05 3.51 13.72
CA SER A 111 1.60 2.34 14.41
C SER A 111 2.44 1.47 13.47
N SER A 112 1.99 1.28 12.22
CA SER A 112 2.78 0.73 11.11
C SER A 112 2.14 1.11 9.78
N ALA A 113 2.58 2.24 9.21
CA ALA A 113 2.12 2.70 7.89
C ALA A 113 2.61 1.76 6.77
N ASN A 114 1.67 1.22 5.98
CA ASN A 114 1.97 0.20 4.96
C ASN A 114 1.40 0.62 3.61
N GLY A 115 0.30 0.03 3.12
CA GLY A 115 -0.32 0.40 1.87
C GLY A 115 -0.72 1.87 1.78
N ILE A 116 -0.47 2.50 0.63
CA ILE A 116 -0.89 3.88 0.37
C ILE A 116 -1.45 4.03 -1.03
N THR A 117 -2.58 4.71 -1.15
CA THR A 117 -3.22 4.94 -2.44
C THR A 117 -4.01 6.25 -2.44
N ILE A 118 -4.64 6.58 -3.57
CA ILE A 118 -5.26 7.88 -3.81
C ILE A 118 -6.66 7.72 -4.40
N SER A 119 -7.58 8.61 -4.01
CA SER A 119 -8.92 8.68 -4.60
C SER A 119 -8.87 9.03 -6.10
N PRO A 120 -9.88 8.65 -6.90
CA PRO A 120 -9.90 8.96 -8.33
C PRO A 120 -9.87 10.47 -8.63
N ASP A 121 -10.46 11.29 -7.76
CA ASP A 121 -10.45 12.75 -7.86
C ASP A 121 -9.17 13.42 -7.33
N LYS A 122 -8.21 12.61 -6.86
CA LYS A 122 -6.90 13.00 -6.32
C LYS A 122 -6.94 13.91 -5.09
N LYS A 123 -8.07 13.99 -4.38
CA LYS A 123 -8.23 14.83 -3.18
C LYS A 123 -7.93 14.11 -1.87
N TYR A 124 -7.98 12.78 -1.87
CA TYR A 124 -7.80 11.98 -0.66
C TYR A 124 -6.72 10.94 -0.84
N ILE A 125 -5.85 10.83 0.16
CA ILE A 125 -4.87 9.74 0.29
C ILE A 125 -5.41 8.78 1.33
N TYR A 126 -5.36 7.48 1.02
CA TYR A 126 -5.71 6.42 1.94
C TYR A 126 -4.43 5.73 2.38
N VAL A 127 -4.25 5.57 3.70
CA VAL A 127 -3.07 4.93 4.29
C VAL A 127 -3.54 3.81 5.20
N ALA A 128 -3.04 2.60 4.97
CA ALA A 128 -3.23 1.48 5.87
C ALA A 128 -2.29 1.61 7.08
N ASP A 129 -2.86 1.49 8.28
CA ASP A 129 -2.10 1.31 9.52
C ASP A 129 -2.32 -0.12 10.04
N VAL A 130 -1.31 -0.96 9.84
CA VAL A 130 -1.41 -2.42 9.97
C VAL A 130 -1.71 -2.82 11.41
N LEU A 131 -0.97 -2.26 12.37
CA LEU A 131 -1.05 -2.65 13.78
C LEU A 131 -2.26 -2.04 14.48
N ASP A 132 -2.69 -0.85 14.05
CA ASP A 132 -3.92 -0.22 14.51
C ASP A 132 -5.18 -0.73 13.79
N LYS A 133 -5.00 -1.61 12.79
CA LYS A 133 -6.09 -2.26 12.05
C LYS A 133 -7.05 -1.26 11.43
N ASN A 134 -6.52 -0.20 10.82
CA ASN A 134 -7.38 0.87 10.32
C ASN A 134 -6.85 1.47 9.01
N ILE A 135 -7.71 2.22 8.32
CA ILE A 135 -7.33 3.05 7.18
C ILE A 135 -7.51 4.51 7.57
N HIS A 136 -6.44 5.29 7.48
CA HIS A 136 -6.49 6.74 7.60
C HIS A 136 -6.96 7.35 6.27
N VAL A 137 -8.02 8.16 6.33
CA VAL A 137 -8.47 8.98 5.20
C VAL A 137 -7.86 10.36 5.37
N MET A 138 -6.93 10.72 4.51
CA MET A 138 -6.14 11.95 4.58
C MET A 138 -6.57 12.90 3.47
N LYS A 139 -6.92 14.14 3.81
CA LYS A 139 -7.12 15.19 2.81
C LYS A 139 -5.76 15.66 2.29
N LYS A 140 -5.61 15.65 0.96
CA LYS A 140 -4.44 16.18 0.25
C LYS A 140 -4.61 17.68 -0.02
N HIS A 141 -3.58 18.45 0.28
CA HIS A 141 -3.52 19.89 -0.02
C HIS A 141 -2.68 20.18 -1.28
N ASP A 142 -2.81 21.41 -1.80
CA ASP A 142 -2.09 21.85 -3.00
C ASP A 142 -0.57 21.92 -2.78
N ASN A 143 -0.16 22.17 -1.55
CA ASN A 143 1.25 22.16 -1.14
C ASN A 143 1.79 20.76 -0.81
N TRP A 144 1.04 19.69 -1.13
CA TRP A 144 1.36 18.29 -0.87
C TRP A 144 1.26 17.83 0.58
N ASP A 145 0.90 18.70 1.53
CA ASP A 145 0.68 18.27 2.91
C ASP A 145 -0.58 17.39 3.01
N LEU A 146 -0.61 16.57 4.07
CA LEU A 146 -1.74 15.70 4.38
C LEU A 146 -2.31 16.06 5.75
N THR A 147 -3.64 16.15 5.84
CA THR A 147 -4.33 16.28 7.12
C THR A 147 -5.34 15.15 7.27
N GLN A 148 -5.33 14.47 8.42
CA GLN A 148 -6.30 13.41 8.69
C GLN A 148 -7.72 13.98 8.71
N LEU A 149 -8.57 13.42 7.86
CA LEU A 149 -10.00 13.69 7.85
C LEU A 149 -10.71 12.79 8.84
N LYS A 150 -10.44 11.48 8.77
CA LYS A 150 -10.99 10.46 9.67
C LYS A 150 -10.20 9.15 9.60
N VAL A 151 -10.59 8.20 10.44
CA VAL A 151 -10.07 6.83 10.46
C VAL A 151 -11.22 5.86 10.24
N ILE A 152 -10.99 4.85 9.40
CA ILE A 152 -11.91 3.72 9.20
C ILE A 152 -11.35 2.54 9.98
N GLN A 153 -11.94 2.25 11.14
CA GLN A 153 -11.52 1.12 11.97
C GLN A 153 -11.94 -0.20 11.32
N LEU A 154 -11.02 -1.15 11.27
CA LEU A 154 -11.22 -2.50 10.78
C LEU A 154 -10.95 -3.51 11.90
N GLY A 155 -11.44 -4.75 11.73
CA GLY A 155 -11.20 -5.86 12.65
C GLY A 155 -9.93 -6.66 12.35
N THR A 156 -9.17 -6.27 11.33
CA THR A 156 -8.11 -7.06 10.68
C THR A 156 -6.88 -6.20 10.39
N LEU A 157 -5.71 -6.81 10.26
CA LEU A 157 -4.49 -6.07 9.93
C LEU A 157 -4.48 -5.76 8.43
N VAL A 158 -4.82 -4.53 8.09
CA VAL A 158 -4.88 -4.07 6.70
C VAL A 158 -3.48 -3.81 6.16
N ASP A 159 -3.19 -4.36 4.98
CA ASP A 159 -1.88 -4.32 4.34
C ASP A 159 -1.95 -3.35 3.13
N ASN A 160 -1.83 -3.83 1.88
CA ASN A 160 -1.88 -2.97 0.70
C ASN A 160 -3.32 -2.60 0.29
N LEU A 161 -3.46 -1.37 -0.22
CA LEU A 161 -4.72 -0.79 -0.67
C LEU A 161 -4.69 -0.57 -2.19
N THR A 162 -5.78 -0.93 -2.87
CA THR A 162 -6.04 -0.47 -4.25
C THR A 162 -7.37 0.26 -4.31
N VAL A 163 -7.53 1.11 -5.32
CA VAL A 163 -8.78 1.83 -5.58
C VAL A 163 -9.31 1.39 -6.93
N ASP A 164 -10.56 0.97 -6.97
CA ASP A 164 -11.28 0.76 -8.22
C ASP A 164 -11.51 2.13 -8.89
N PRO A 165 -10.92 2.40 -10.07
CA PRO A 165 -11.04 3.70 -10.72
C PRO A 165 -12.47 4.02 -11.18
N ASP A 166 -13.32 3.00 -11.38
CA ASP A 166 -14.68 3.19 -11.88
C ASP A 166 -15.66 3.59 -10.75
N THR A 167 -15.43 3.09 -9.53
CA THR A 167 -16.33 3.30 -8.38
C THR A 167 -15.73 4.17 -7.28
N GLY A 168 -14.41 4.23 -7.18
CA GLY A 168 -13.69 4.82 -6.04
C GLY A 168 -13.69 3.93 -4.79
N ASP A 169 -14.17 2.69 -4.88
CA ASP A 169 -14.14 1.74 -3.77
C ASP A 169 -12.70 1.30 -3.49
N ILE A 170 -12.36 1.17 -2.21
CA ILE A 170 -11.05 0.68 -1.77
C ILE A 170 -11.13 -0.84 -1.64
N LEU A 171 -10.17 -1.54 -2.21
CA LEU A 171 -9.93 -2.96 -1.97
C LEU A 171 -8.67 -3.10 -1.11
N ALA A 172 -8.78 -3.85 -0.02
CA ALA A 172 -7.72 -4.03 0.94
C ALA A 172 -7.37 -5.52 1.05
N GLY A 173 -6.09 -5.86 0.89
CA GLY A 173 -5.57 -7.15 1.34
C GLY A 173 -5.34 -7.09 2.85
N CYS A 174 -5.68 -8.15 3.56
CA CYS A 174 -5.63 -8.14 5.02
C CYS A 174 -5.08 -9.45 5.60
N HIS A 175 -4.51 -9.33 6.81
CA HIS A 175 -4.01 -10.43 7.62
C HIS A 175 -4.89 -10.58 8.87
N PRO A 176 -5.75 -11.60 8.96
CA PRO A 176 -6.62 -11.78 10.13
C PRO A 176 -5.88 -12.04 11.45
N ASN A 177 -4.65 -12.55 11.37
CA ASN A 177 -3.85 -12.90 12.54
C ASN A 177 -2.36 -12.58 12.32
N ALA A 178 -1.86 -11.58 13.04
CA ALA A 178 -0.48 -11.12 12.97
C ALA A 178 0.54 -12.19 13.37
N ILE A 179 0.22 -13.01 14.39
CA ILE A 179 1.14 -14.01 14.94
C ILE A 179 1.43 -15.07 13.90
N LYS A 180 0.41 -15.52 13.15
CA LYS A 180 0.62 -16.53 12.10
C LYS A 180 1.47 -16.02 10.93
N LEU A 181 1.46 -14.71 10.68
CA LEU A 181 2.31 -14.09 9.67
C LEU A 181 3.76 -13.94 10.17
N LEU A 182 3.93 -13.48 11.42
CA LEU A 182 5.24 -13.24 12.03
C LEU A 182 5.97 -14.55 12.38
N MET A 183 5.24 -15.53 12.88
CA MET A 183 5.72 -16.86 13.27
C MET A 183 5.11 -17.90 12.35
N TYR A 184 5.59 -17.94 11.11
CA TYR A 184 5.07 -18.85 10.10
C TYR A 184 5.18 -20.31 10.54
N ASN A 185 4.05 -21.02 10.47
CA ASN A 185 3.93 -22.45 10.74
C ASN A 185 3.17 -23.11 9.59
N THR A 186 3.75 -24.15 8.99
CA THR A 186 3.11 -24.87 7.87
C THR A 186 1.84 -25.60 8.28
N GLU A 187 1.74 -26.06 9.54
CA GLU A 187 0.57 -26.75 10.07
C GLU A 187 -0.54 -25.78 10.51
N ASP A 188 -0.20 -24.51 10.71
CA ASP A 188 -1.15 -23.45 11.06
C ASP A 188 -0.82 -22.14 10.31
N PRO A 189 -0.95 -22.14 8.97
CA PRO A 189 -0.51 -21.03 8.13
C PRO A 189 -1.38 -19.78 8.32
N PRO A 190 -0.88 -18.59 7.92
CA PRO A 190 -1.68 -17.38 7.95
C PRO A 190 -2.87 -17.48 6.99
N GLY A 191 -4.00 -16.95 7.43
CA GLY A 191 -5.20 -16.79 6.60
C GLY A 191 -5.03 -15.71 5.53
N SER A 192 -6.06 -15.54 4.72
CA SER A 192 -6.20 -14.43 3.77
C SER A 192 -7.58 -13.82 3.91
N GLU A 193 -7.67 -12.50 3.77
CA GLU A 193 -8.91 -11.74 3.79
C GLU A 193 -8.81 -10.57 2.82
N VAL A 194 -9.89 -10.32 2.09
CA VAL A 194 -10.05 -9.14 1.23
C VAL A 194 -11.28 -8.38 1.65
N LEU A 195 -11.10 -7.10 1.96
CA LEU A 195 -12.19 -6.19 2.27
C LEU A 195 -12.43 -5.23 1.11
N ARG A 196 -13.69 -4.88 0.88
CA ARG A 196 -14.13 -3.77 0.04
C ARG A 196 -14.73 -2.69 0.92
N ILE A 197 -14.25 -1.47 0.76
CA ILE A 197 -14.70 -0.30 1.49
C ILE A 197 -15.31 0.68 0.50
N GLN A 198 -16.62 0.89 0.63
CA GLN A 198 -17.39 1.78 -0.23
C GLN A 198 -17.68 3.09 0.47
N ASN A 199 -17.74 4.18 -0.30
CA ASN A 199 -18.01 5.52 0.22
C ASN A 199 -17.04 5.91 1.36
N ALA A 200 -15.74 5.67 1.17
CA ALA A 200 -14.71 5.81 2.20
C ALA A 200 -14.69 7.19 2.87
N VAL A 201 -15.18 8.26 2.23
CA VAL A 201 -15.22 9.63 2.78
C VAL A 201 -16.51 9.94 3.56
N SER A 202 -17.59 9.18 3.36
CA SER A 202 -18.88 9.38 4.05
C SER A 202 -18.77 9.13 5.56
N GLU A 203 -19.73 9.57 6.38
CA GLU A 203 -19.70 9.32 7.83
C GLU A 203 -19.66 7.82 8.16
N GLU A 204 -20.47 7.03 7.46
CA GLU A 204 -20.58 5.58 7.64
C GLU A 204 -20.17 4.83 6.36
N PRO A 205 -18.87 4.52 6.18
CA PRO A 205 -18.42 3.72 5.05
C PRO A 205 -18.96 2.29 5.16
N ARG A 206 -19.36 1.72 4.02
CA ARG A 206 -19.80 0.31 3.98
C ARG A 206 -18.59 -0.57 3.79
N ILE A 207 -18.44 -1.57 4.65
CA ILE A 207 -17.34 -2.55 4.60
C ILE A 207 -17.94 -3.93 4.33
N SER A 208 -17.43 -4.63 3.33
CA SER A 208 -17.78 -6.02 3.02
C SER A 208 -16.54 -6.89 2.86
N THR A 209 -16.65 -8.16 3.24
CA THR A 209 -15.62 -9.16 2.97
C THR A 209 -15.90 -9.78 1.60
N GLU A 210 -14.99 -9.59 0.65
CA GLU A 210 -15.10 -10.14 -0.71
C GLU A 210 -14.49 -11.55 -0.80
N TYR A 211 -13.50 -11.83 0.04
CA TYR A 211 -12.85 -13.13 0.12
C TYR A 211 -12.29 -13.38 1.51
N ALA A 212 -12.40 -14.60 2.01
CA ALA A 212 -11.70 -15.03 3.22
C ALA A 212 -11.40 -16.53 3.16
N ASN A 213 -10.18 -16.93 3.54
CA ASN A 213 -9.83 -18.32 3.78
C ASN A 213 -8.79 -18.46 4.91
N ASN A 214 -8.72 -19.64 5.50
CA ASN A 214 -7.87 -19.93 6.67
C ASN A 214 -6.41 -20.29 6.36
N GLY A 215 -5.92 -20.05 5.13
CA GLY A 215 -4.57 -20.46 4.71
C GLY A 215 -4.50 -21.74 3.87
N SER A 216 -5.61 -22.50 3.77
CA SER A 216 -5.64 -23.76 2.99
C SER A 216 -5.46 -23.59 1.48
N VAL A 217 -5.90 -22.46 0.91
CA VAL A 217 -5.81 -22.15 -0.54
C VAL A 217 -4.79 -21.05 -0.79
N LEU A 218 -4.99 -19.92 -0.13
CA LEU A 218 -4.15 -18.72 -0.20
C LEU A 218 -3.72 -18.33 1.23
N GLN A 219 -2.48 -17.88 1.40
CA GLN A 219 -1.86 -17.62 2.70
C GLN A 219 -1.27 -16.22 2.74
N GLY A 220 -1.68 -15.40 3.70
CA GLY A 220 -1.13 -14.05 3.91
C GLY A 220 -1.40 -13.10 2.74
N SER A 221 -2.67 -12.91 2.36
CA SER A 221 -3.05 -11.93 1.34
C SER A 221 -2.59 -10.52 1.71
N SER A 222 -1.87 -9.87 0.81
CA SER A 222 -1.36 -8.51 1.00
C SER A 222 -2.10 -7.47 0.17
N VAL A 223 -2.56 -7.84 -1.03
CA VAL A 223 -3.17 -6.90 -1.98
C VAL A 223 -4.33 -7.56 -2.71
N ALA A 224 -5.33 -6.78 -3.07
CA ALA A 224 -6.41 -7.22 -3.94
C ALA A 224 -6.80 -6.10 -4.91
N SER A 225 -7.20 -6.46 -6.13
CA SER A 225 -7.70 -5.52 -7.13
C SER A 225 -8.80 -6.16 -7.97
N VAL A 226 -9.75 -5.34 -8.40
CA VAL A 226 -10.88 -5.76 -9.25
C VAL A 226 -10.74 -5.20 -10.66
N TYR A 227 -11.06 -6.03 -11.65
CA TYR A 227 -11.10 -5.61 -13.05
C TYR A 227 -12.17 -6.39 -13.81
N GLN A 228 -13.20 -5.72 -14.32
CA GLN A 228 -14.26 -6.32 -15.13
C GLN A 228 -14.89 -7.57 -14.49
N GLY A 229 -15.33 -7.45 -13.22
CA GLY A 229 -15.97 -8.54 -12.46
C GLY A 229 -15.01 -9.66 -12.06
N LYS A 230 -13.70 -9.43 -12.09
CA LYS A 230 -12.68 -10.39 -11.69
C LYS A 230 -11.87 -9.82 -10.54
N LEU A 231 -11.58 -10.65 -9.54
CA LEU A 231 -10.77 -10.31 -8.39
C LEU A 231 -9.40 -10.99 -8.52
N LEU A 232 -8.33 -10.22 -8.40
CA LEU A 232 -6.96 -10.72 -8.30
C LEU A 232 -6.43 -10.42 -6.89
N ILE A 233 -5.93 -11.45 -6.20
CA ILE A 233 -5.41 -11.36 -4.84
C ILE A 233 -3.95 -11.78 -4.83
N GLY A 234 -3.06 -10.90 -4.36
CA GLY A 234 -1.65 -11.19 -4.11
C GLY A 234 -1.38 -11.51 -2.65
N THR A 235 -0.26 -12.17 -2.37
CA THR A 235 0.18 -12.51 -1.01
C THR A 235 1.59 -12.00 -0.75
N VAL A 236 1.99 -11.87 0.52
CA VAL A 236 3.34 -11.40 0.88
C VAL A 236 4.44 -12.34 0.37
N PHE A 237 4.20 -13.66 0.35
CA PHE A 237 5.24 -14.66 0.03
C PHE A 237 4.75 -15.96 -0.62
N HIS A 238 3.45 -16.18 -0.77
CA HIS A 238 2.91 -17.48 -1.21
C HIS A 238 2.56 -17.48 -2.71
N LYS A 239 1.27 -17.46 -3.05
CA LYS A 239 0.74 -17.52 -4.42
C LYS A 239 -0.09 -16.27 -4.72
N ALA A 240 -0.66 -16.21 -5.92
CA ALA A 240 -1.77 -15.31 -6.22
C ALA A 240 -3.03 -16.14 -6.47
N LEU A 241 -4.19 -15.54 -6.22
CA LEU A 241 -5.50 -16.12 -6.53
C LEU A 241 -6.25 -15.21 -7.50
N TYR A 242 -6.89 -15.81 -8.49
CA TYR A 242 -7.75 -15.11 -9.43
C TYR A 242 -9.16 -15.73 -9.36
N CYS A 243 -10.17 -14.89 -9.15
CA CYS A 243 -11.56 -15.28 -8.95
C CYS A 243 -12.49 -14.49 -9.87
N VAL A 244 -13.65 -15.07 -10.19
CA VAL A 244 -14.79 -14.36 -10.81
C VAL A 244 -15.72 -13.92 -9.68
N LEU A 245 -16.17 -12.67 -9.71
CA LEU A 245 -17.12 -12.08 -8.76
C LEU A 245 -18.57 -12.30 -9.21
#